data_AF-A0A931LLX0-F1
#
_entry.id   AF-A0A931LLX0-F1
#
_cell.length_a   1.000
_cell.length_b   1.000
_cell.length_c   1.000
_cell.angle_alpha   90.00
_cell.angle_beta   90.00
_cell.angle_gamma   90.00
#
_symmetry.space_group_name_H-M   'P 1'
#
loop_
_entity.id
_entity.type
_entity.pdbx_description
1 polymer ?
#
loop_
_entity_poly.entity_id
_entity_poly.type
_entity_poly.pdbx_seq_one_letter_code
_entity_poly.pdbx_strand_id
1 'polypeptide(L)' 'MPTVAREGEFEFIVHTRELPFEPPHVHVRFGGQEVRIELRGGTFMKKPPAGKKAAILEAYHKHAVQIRETWDRIHKR' A
#
# COMPACT_ATOMS: atom_id res chain seq x y z
N MET A 1 7.95 11.15 -0.18
CA MET A 1 6.83 10.18 -0.27
C MET A 1 6.16 10.19 1.09
N PRO A 2 4.88 10.57 1.20
CA PRO A 2 4.19 10.59 2.48
C PRO A 2 3.86 9.16 2.95
N THR A 3 4.15 8.87 4.22
CA THR A 3 3.51 7.76 4.92
C THR A 3 2.06 8.14 5.14
N VAL A 4 1.15 7.36 4.56
CA VAL A 4 -0.29 7.59 4.61
C VAL A 4 -0.86 7.09 5.92
N ALA A 5 -0.45 5.90 6.36
CA ALA A 5 -0.91 5.28 7.59
C ALA A 5 0.19 4.41 8.19
N ARG A 6 0.10 4.16 9.49
CA ARG A 6 0.96 3.23 10.21
C ARG A 6 0.10 2.37 11.13
N GLU A 7 0.30 1.06 11.05
CA GLU A 7 -0.42 0.07 11.86
C GLU A 7 0.58 -0.94 12.41
N GLY A 8 0.90 -0.84 13.69
CA GLY A 8 1.97 -1.62 14.31
C GLY A 8 3.32 -1.44 13.61
N GLU A 9 3.84 -2.53 13.01
CA GLU A 9 5.09 -2.56 12.25
C GLU A 9 4.92 -2.17 10.76
N PHE A 10 3.68 -2.03 10.27
CA PHE A 10 3.39 -1.79 8.87
C PHE A 10 3.25 -0.30 8.58
N GLU A 11 4.01 0.19 7.59
CA GLU A 11 3.96 1.56 7.11
C GLU A 11 3.44 1.60 5.68
N PHE A 12 2.32 2.29 5.46
CA PHE A 12 1.70 2.44 4.16
C PHE A 12 2.19 3.73 3.50
N ILE A 13 2.81 3.63 2.34
CA ILE A 13 3.47 4.73 1.65
C ILE A 13 2.91 4.81 0.22
N VAL A 14 2.45 5.99 -0.16
CA VAL A 14 2.09 6.28 -1.55
C VAL A 14 3.22 7.07 -2.19
N HIS A 15 3.74 6.54 -3.29
CA HIS A 15 4.78 7.23 -4.04
C HIS A 15 4.17 8.40 -4.83
N THR A 16 4.88 9.52 -4.88
CA THR A 16 4.41 10.74 -5.58
C THR A 16 4.72 10.73 -7.08
N ARG A 17 5.50 9.75 -7.53
CA ARG A 17 5.89 9.54 -8.93
C ARG A 17 5.92 8.04 -9.16
N GLU A 18 4.89 7.54 -9.83
CA GLU A 18 4.78 6.14 -10.26
C GLU A 18 4.85 6.07 -11.79
N LEU A 19 5.27 4.93 -12.33
CA LEU A 19 5.28 4.75 -13.78
C LEU A 19 3.83 4.74 -14.28
N PRO A 20 3.51 5.41 -15.40
CA PRO A 20 2.13 5.62 -15.83
C PRO A 20 1.38 4.32 -16.19
N PHE A 21 2.11 3.22 -16.39
CA PHE A 21 1.57 1.90 -16.71
C PHE A 21 1.31 1.03 -15.47
N GLU A 22 1.77 1.42 -14.28
CA GLU A 22 1.50 0.67 -13.07
C GLU A 22 0.05 0.94 -12.60
N PRO A 23 -0.68 -0.11 -12.16
CA PRO A 23 -1.99 0.10 -11.56
C PRO A 23 -1.85 0.89 -10.25
N PRO A 24 -2.90 1.57 -9.78
CA PRO A 24 -2.89 2.25 -8.49
C PRO A 24 -2.46 1.30 -7.39
N HIS A 25 -1.41 1.63 -6.63
CA HIS A 25 -0.89 0.76 -5.57
C HIS A 25 -0.37 1.54 -4.37
N VAL A 26 -0.19 0.84 -3.26
CA VAL A 26 0.47 1.34 -2.05
C VAL A 26 1.65 0.44 -1.70
N HIS A 27 2.74 1.06 -1.26
CA HIS A 27 3.90 0.36 -0.72
C HIS A 27 3.68 0.13 0.77
N VAL A 28 3.90 -1.10 1.22
CA VAL A 28 3.84 -1.47 2.63
C VAL A 28 5.23 -1.86 3.08
N ARG A 29 5.83 -1.06 3.96
CA ARG A 29 7.14 -1.34 4.56
C ARG A 29 6.99 -1.95 5.95
N PHE A 30 7.79 -2.98 6.24
CA PHE A 30 7.88 -3.62 7.56
C PHE A 30 9.18 -4.43 7.64
N GLY A 31 9.86 -4.41 8.79
CA GLY A 31 11.02 -5.29 9.04
C GLY A 31 12.13 -5.24 7.97
N GLY A 32 12.35 -4.07 7.34
CA GLY A 32 13.31 -3.91 6.23
C GLY A 32 12.86 -4.46 4.88
N GLN A 33 11.62 -4.94 4.78
CA GLN A 33 10.99 -5.45 3.57
C GLN A 33 9.95 -4.45 3.05
N GLU A 34 9.68 -4.53 1.75
CA GLU A 34 8.65 -3.74 1.09
C GLU A 34 7.82 -4.64 0.17
N VAL A 35 6.49 -4.57 0.33
CA VAL A 35 5.53 -5.22 -0.57
C VAL A 35 4.61 -4.18 -1.18
N ARG A 36 3.93 -4.52 -2.27
CA ARG A 36 3.01 -3.62 -2.97
C ARG A 36 1.63 -4.22 -3.03
N ILE A 37 0.63 -3.43 -2.66
CA ILE A 37 -0.79 -3.81 -2.72
C ILE A 37 -1.47 -2.93 -3.76
N GLU A 38 -2.11 -3.56 -4.72
CA GLU A 38 -2.92 -2.94 -5.76
C GLU A 38 -4.25 -2.45 -5.17
N LEU A 39 -4.62 -1.20 -5.43
CA LEU A 39 -5.72 -0.51 -4.73
C LEU A 39 -7.12 -0.86 -5.25
N ARG A 40 -7.28 -1.38 -6.47
CA ARG A 40 -8.61 -1.73 -7.00
C ARG A 40 -9.09 -3.07 -6.45
N GLY A 41 -8.21 -4.05 -6.33
CA GLY A 41 -8.53 -5.40 -5.86
C GLY A 41 -8.07 -5.69 -4.43
N GLY A 42 -7.23 -4.84 -3.82
CA GLY A 42 -6.63 -5.13 -2.52
C GLY A 42 -5.72 -6.36 -2.56
N THR A 43 -5.08 -6.62 -3.71
CA THR A 43 -4.24 -7.80 -3.92
C THR A 43 -2.77 -7.42 -3.95
N PHE A 44 -1.90 -8.33 -3.51
CA PHE A 44 -0.47 -8.09 -3.60
C PHE A 44 0.00 -8.17 -5.05
N MET A 45 0.76 -7.18 -5.50
CA MET A 45 1.39 -7.18 -6.83
C MET A 45 2.55 -8.17 -6.95
N LYS A 46 3.16 -8.55 -5.82
CA LYS A 46 4.22 -9.56 -5.72
C LYS A 46 3.91 -10.46 -4.54
N LYS A 47 4.36 -11.73 -4.60
CA LYS A 47 4.14 -12.70 -3.52
C LYS A 47 4.67 -12.13 -2.19
N PRO A 48 3.81 -11.94 -1.17
CA PRO A 48 4.27 -11.46 0.12
C PRO A 48 5.08 -12.55 0.85
N PRO A 49 5.91 -12.17 1.84
CA PRO A 49 6.57 -13.13 2.72
C PRO A 49 5.56 -14.06 3.39
N ALA A 50 5.94 -15.32 3.57
CA ALA A 50 5.10 -16.29 4.27
C ALA A 50 4.81 -15.82 5.70
N GLY A 51 3.57 -16.00 6.17
CA GLY A 51 3.17 -15.71 7.55
C GLY A 51 2.68 -14.28 7.84
N LYS A 52 2.98 -13.28 7.01
CA LYS A 52 2.54 -11.88 7.23
C LYS A 52 1.39 -11.41 6.33
N LYS A 53 1.00 -12.22 5.34
CA LYS A 53 -0.05 -11.89 4.36
C LYS A 53 -1.35 -11.42 5.01
N ALA A 54 -1.89 -12.20 5.95
CA ALA A 54 -3.18 -11.90 6.57
C ALA A 54 -3.13 -10.59 7.39
N ALA A 55 -2.08 -10.41 8.20
CA ALA A 55 -1.90 -9.21 9.01
C ALA A 55 -1.76 -7.94 8.16
N ILE A 56 -1.00 -8.01 7.05
CA ILE A 56 -0.85 -6.88 6.13
C ILE A 56 -2.18 -6.52 5.47
N LEU A 57 -2.95 -7.52 5.01
CA LEU A 57 -4.26 -7.27 4.40
C LEU A 57 -5.24 -6.69 5.41
N GLU A 58 -5.27 -7.20 6.63
CA GLU A 58 -6.14 -6.66 7.67
C GLU A 58 -5.81 -5.19 7.98
N ALA A 59 -4.51 -4.88 8.14
CA ALA A 59 -4.05 -3.50 8.30
C ALA A 59 -4.39 -2.63 7.08
N TYR A 60 -4.21 -3.15 5.86
CA TYR A 60 -4.59 -2.46 4.64
C TYR A 60 -6.08 -2.14 4.61
N HIS A 61 -6.95 -3.10 4.93
CA HIS A 61 -8.40 -2.91 4.91
C HIS A 61 -8.87 -1.83 5.90
N LYS A 62 -8.21 -1.69 7.06
CA LYS A 62 -8.51 -0.61 8.04
C LYS A 62 -8.23 0.78 7.47
N HIS A 63 -7.20 0.90 6.63
CA HIS A 63 -6.73 2.18 6.08
C HIS A 63 -7.03 2.36 4.59
N ALA A 64 -7.76 1.44 3.96
CA ALA A 64 -7.92 1.38 2.50
C ALA A 64 -8.54 2.66 1.91
N VAL A 65 -9.52 3.25 2.60
CA VAL A 65 -10.16 4.52 2.20
C VAL A 65 -9.14 5.65 2.20
N GLN A 66 -8.42 5.85 3.30
CA GLN A 66 -7.41 6.90 3.45
C GLN A 66 -6.25 6.76 2.46
N ILE A 67 -5.82 5.51 2.20
CA ILE A 67 -4.82 5.17 1.19
C ILE A 67 -5.32 5.58 -0.19
N ARG A 68 -6.56 5.22 -0.53
CA ARG A 68 -7.18 5.53 -1.81
C ARG A 68 -7.30 7.04 -2.03
N GLU A 69 -7.85 7.76 -1.06
CA GLU A 69 -8.00 9.23 -1.12
C GLU A 69 -6.64 9.93 -1.27
N THR A 70 -5.62 9.45 -0.56
CA THR A 70 -4.27 10.01 -0.66
C THR A 70 -3.67 9.73 -2.04
N TRP A 71 -3.89 8.53 -2.58
CA TRP A 71 -3.44 8.19 -3.93
C TRP A 71 -4.10 9.05 -5.00
N ASP A 72 -5.43 9.17 -4.95
CA ASP A 72 -6.23 9.98 -5.87
C ASP A 72 -5.82 11.47 -5.78
N ARG A 73 -5.59 12.00 -4.57
CA ARG A 73 -5.08 13.36 -4.36
C ARG A 73 -3.69 13.60 -4.97
N ILE A 74 -2.77 12.65 -4.83
CA ILE A 74 -1.40 12.75 -5.34
C ILE A 74 -1.38 12.63 -6.86
N HIS A 75 -2.14 11.70 -7.42
CA HIS A 75 -2.15 11.38 -8.84
C HIS A 75 -3.22 12.13 -9.64
N LYS A 76 -4.05 12.93 -8.97
CA LYS A 76 -5.15 13.74 -9.54
C LYS A 76 -6.12 12.89 -10.36
N ARG A 77 -6.56 11.77 -9.80
CA ARG A 77 -7.47 10.81 -10.43
C ARG A 77 -8.71 10.56 -9.59
#